data_AF-A0A328FA91-F1
#
_entry.id   AF-A0A328FA91-F1
#
_cell.length_a   1.000
_cell.length_b   1.000
_cell.length_c   1.000
_cell.angle_alpha   90.00
_cell.angle_beta   90.00
_cell.angle_gamma   90.00
#
_symmetry.space_group_name_H-M   'P 1'
#
loop_
_entity.id
_entity.type
_entity.pdbx_description
1 polymer ?
#
loop_
_entity_poly.entity_id
_entity_poly.type
_entity_poly.pdbx_seq_one_letter_code
_entity_poly.pdbx_strand_id
1 'polypeptide(L)'
;MGDVLEYIVDGTSGLAPGGVEGSCIVAGVCSTGTVGKGYLLGKSSDLDGLLGTGPLVDRLRDLFATGGQAPIAIAVPVTGSAGGQIAEVEHTGDGPEGAATGVAVGNADAVVEIVEGGALGTATAKVSEDGGTTWGDTEAVAVNGQISIGTTGATLTLAAGTHEVGDTYEFSVRAPIGPVTKTGSGGPDVTLTGTVKAAADLVLKIMSAGALNVATYQLSLDGDSFGPTKTVPLNGQIVAGDTGVTITVASGVDLVAGVIYECRLLPPVPSITSVMTALEQPLSLFDVEFVYVVGPSDSVDWAAMGAKADTLWNAHRPTFFLAEARLPYASEDLNEWTAAMVVEKQGYAHRFVSVCCAFGEVTDTLGYTQFRNWAGLMAGKILSIPVMRATGRVRDSGISQGSLPDDFTEGMQKTLETAGYATAKYYAGLSSAYWGDAKTLADVTSDYQYIEVLRTVFKAVRKARIAALKSMYDEAGDPLAEGGASGLNYLKANIEMALNTMKAAIPHELADYVITIPDGQDIVNNGVAVEMQLIGIPIIRQIKLYASYIYAGSGFDPRLQ
;
A
#
# COMPACT_ATOMS: atom_id res chain seq x y z
N MET A 1 -44.43 16.61 38.28
CA MET A 1 -43.05 16.16 38.00
C MET A 1 -43.13 15.36 36.72
N GLY A 2 -43.08 16.06 35.60
CA GLY A 2 -43.33 15.55 34.27
C GLY A 2 -42.66 16.57 33.37
N ASP A 3 -41.45 16.25 32.97
CA ASP A 3 -40.59 17.14 32.20
C ASP A 3 -40.65 16.76 30.73
N VAL A 4 -40.34 17.72 29.87
CA VAL A 4 -40.26 17.54 28.42
C VAL A 4 -38.86 17.01 28.12
N LEU A 5 -38.78 15.76 27.65
CA LEU A 5 -37.53 15.20 27.14
C LEU A 5 -37.49 15.36 25.63
N GLU A 6 -36.53 16.15 25.17
CA GLU A 6 -36.20 16.33 23.77
C GLU A 6 -35.12 15.31 23.39
N TYR A 7 -35.42 14.49 22.38
CA TYR A 7 -34.43 13.62 21.76
C TYR A 7 -34.13 14.18 20.37
N ILE A 8 -32.88 14.58 20.15
CA ILE A 8 -32.34 14.72 18.80
C ILE A 8 -31.97 13.30 18.35
N VAL A 9 -32.78 12.74 17.47
CA VAL A 9 -32.34 11.67 16.58
C VAL A 9 -31.97 12.38 15.27
N ASP A 10 -30.68 12.48 15.00
CA ASP A 10 -30.18 12.97 13.72
C ASP A 10 -30.54 11.95 12.63
N GLY A 11 -31.69 12.16 12.02
CA GLY A 11 -31.99 11.61 10.71
C GLY A 11 -31.42 12.56 9.68
N THR A 12 -30.29 12.18 9.08
CA THR A 12 -29.74 12.65 7.81
C THR A 12 -30.44 13.91 7.25
N SER A 13 -30.17 15.09 7.81
CA SER A 13 -30.75 16.32 7.30
C SER A 13 -29.83 17.51 7.47
N GLY A 14 -29.45 18.06 6.32
CA GLY A 14 -28.80 19.34 6.20
C GLY A 14 -27.79 19.30 5.08
N LEU A 15 -28.08 20.02 3.99
CA LEU A 15 -27.10 20.48 3.00
C LEU A 15 -26.08 21.43 3.65
N ALA A 16 -25.42 21.00 4.72
CA ALA A 16 -24.04 21.38 5.01
C ALA A 16 -23.19 20.54 4.04
N PRO A 17 -22.16 21.10 3.38
CA PRO A 17 -21.33 20.33 2.48
C PRO A 17 -20.63 19.28 3.33
N GLY A 18 -21.17 18.05 3.34
CA GLY A 18 -20.67 16.93 4.12
C GLY A 18 -19.22 16.73 3.72
N GLY A 19 -18.33 17.10 4.62
CA GLY A 19 -16.92 16.92 4.43
C GLY A 19 -16.64 15.44 4.28
N VAL A 20 -16.29 14.99 3.08
CA VAL A 20 -15.77 13.62 2.91
C VAL A 20 -14.36 13.50 3.48
N GLU A 21 -13.73 14.64 3.83
CA GLU A 21 -12.47 14.67 4.56
C GLU A 21 -12.53 13.80 5.82
N GLY A 22 -11.54 12.92 6.00
CA GLY A 22 -11.52 12.02 7.15
C GLY A 22 -12.38 10.76 6.99
N SER A 23 -12.80 10.43 5.75
CA SER A 23 -13.37 9.13 5.41
C SER A 23 -12.62 8.47 4.24
N CYS A 24 -12.43 7.16 4.33
CA CYS A 24 -11.84 6.37 3.26
C CYS A 24 -12.53 5.01 3.11
N ILE A 25 -12.34 4.40 1.95
CA ILE A 25 -12.58 2.96 1.78
C ILE A 25 -11.23 2.24 1.89
N VAL A 26 -11.19 1.11 2.59
CA VAL A 26 -10.04 0.19 2.60
C VAL A 26 -10.49 -1.14 2.03
N ALA A 27 -9.95 -1.53 0.88
CA ALA A 27 -10.33 -2.75 0.17
C ALA A 27 -9.20 -3.78 0.25
N GLY A 28 -9.49 -4.99 0.73
CA GLY A 28 -8.49 -6.03 0.89
C GLY A 28 -9.07 -7.38 1.30
N VAL A 29 -8.21 -8.38 1.45
CA VAL A 29 -8.62 -9.74 1.79
C VAL A 29 -8.75 -9.90 3.31
N CYS A 30 -9.82 -10.57 3.75
CA CYS A 30 -10.02 -11.00 5.14
C CYS A 30 -10.74 -12.37 5.18
N SER A 31 -10.68 -13.07 6.30
CA SER A 31 -11.16 -14.45 6.41
C SER A 31 -12.67 -14.62 6.59
N THR A 32 -13.40 -13.60 7.06
CA THR A 32 -14.82 -13.75 7.48
C THR A 32 -15.77 -12.76 6.80
N GLY A 33 -15.28 -11.59 6.37
CA GLY A 33 -16.11 -10.54 5.78
C GLY A 33 -16.82 -10.96 4.49
N THR A 34 -17.97 -10.33 4.20
CA THR A 34 -18.71 -10.54 2.95
C THR A 34 -18.09 -9.70 1.83
N VAL A 35 -17.66 -10.35 0.76
CA VAL A 35 -17.04 -9.69 -0.41
C VAL A 35 -17.97 -8.62 -0.98
N GLY A 36 -17.41 -7.43 -1.24
CA GLY A 36 -18.12 -6.28 -1.82
C GLY A 36 -19.07 -5.53 -0.86
N LYS A 37 -19.23 -6.00 0.38
CA LYS A 37 -19.98 -5.28 1.41
C LYS A 37 -19.10 -4.24 2.09
N GLY A 38 -19.58 -3.00 2.19
CA GLY A 38 -18.94 -1.96 3.00
C GLY A 38 -19.29 -2.10 4.49
N TYR A 39 -18.28 -2.15 5.35
CA TYR A 39 -18.40 -2.14 6.81
C TYR A 39 -17.89 -0.81 7.34
N LEU A 40 -18.77 -0.02 7.96
CA LEU A 40 -18.38 1.25 8.59
C LEU A 40 -17.72 0.97 9.94
N LEU A 41 -16.45 1.33 10.07
CA LEU A 41 -15.62 1.00 11.22
C LEU A 41 -14.95 2.25 11.80
N GLY A 42 -14.75 2.22 13.10
CA GLY A 42 -13.93 3.19 13.83
C GLY A 42 -12.92 2.49 14.73
N LYS A 43 -12.16 3.28 15.48
CA LYS A 43 -11.04 2.79 16.31
C LYS A 43 -11.42 1.69 17.32
N SER A 44 -12.66 1.68 17.81
CA SER A 44 -13.16 0.71 18.79
C SER A 44 -13.98 -0.43 18.19
N SER A 45 -14.03 -0.55 16.85
CA SER A 45 -14.76 -1.63 16.18
C SER A 45 -14.09 -2.98 16.42
N ASP A 46 -14.90 -4.02 16.59
CA ASP A 46 -14.42 -5.41 16.69
C ASP A 46 -14.04 -5.95 15.31
N LEU A 47 -12.77 -5.73 14.93
CA LEU A 47 -12.26 -6.13 13.62
C LEU A 47 -12.23 -7.65 13.47
N ASP A 48 -11.82 -8.37 14.52
CA ASP A 48 -11.69 -9.82 14.51
C ASP A 48 -13.07 -10.50 14.38
N GLY A 49 -14.07 -10.01 15.11
CA GLY A 49 -15.43 -10.54 15.00
C GLY A 49 -16.12 -10.27 13.66
N LEU A 50 -15.86 -9.10 13.05
CA LEU A 50 -16.52 -8.68 11.81
C LEU A 50 -15.82 -9.17 10.54
N LEU A 51 -14.49 -9.17 10.54
CA LEU A 51 -13.66 -9.41 9.36
C LEU A 51 -12.79 -10.66 9.52
N GLY A 52 -12.55 -11.13 10.75
CA GLY A 52 -11.63 -12.23 11.04
C GLY A 52 -10.19 -11.77 11.00
N THR A 53 -9.35 -12.48 10.25
CA THR A 53 -7.93 -12.17 10.08
C THR A 53 -7.56 -11.95 8.61
N GLY A 54 -6.38 -11.39 8.36
CA GLY A 54 -5.81 -11.19 7.03
C GLY A 54 -5.41 -9.75 6.75
N PRO A 55 -4.82 -9.49 5.56
CA PRO A 55 -4.21 -8.20 5.25
C PRO A 55 -5.11 -6.99 5.47
N LEU A 56 -6.40 -7.08 5.13
CA LEU A 56 -7.35 -5.98 5.36
C LEU A 56 -7.42 -5.60 6.85
N VAL A 57 -7.45 -6.59 7.73
CA VAL A 57 -7.57 -6.39 9.18
C VAL A 57 -6.29 -5.76 9.74
N ASP A 58 -5.14 -6.23 9.30
CA ASP A 58 -3.84 -5.66 9.72
C ASP A 58 -3.70 -4.19 9.28
N ARG A 59 -4.11 -3.88 8.05
CA ARG A 59 -4.11 -2.50 7.54
C ARG A 59 -5.09 -1.58 8.24
N LEU A 60 -6.25 -2.10 8.66
CA LEU A 60 -7.19 -1.33 9.47
C LEU A 60 -6.64 -1.04 10.86
N ARG A 61 -5.91 -1.99 11.48
CA ARG A 61 -5.19 -1.74 12.75
C ARG A 61 -4.16 -0.63 12.58
N ASP A 62 -3.34 -0.68 11.53
CA ASP A 62 -2.35 0.37 11.20
C ASP A 62 -3.02 1.75 11.01
N LEU A 63 -4.10 1.78 10.24
CA LEU A 63 -4.88 2.98 9.97
C LEU A 63 -5.47 3.56 11.26
N PHE A 64 -6.07 2.74 12.13
CA PHE A 64 -6.65 3.23 13.37
C PHE A 64 -5.62 3.60 14.44
N ALA A 65 -4.41 3.04 14.37
CA ALA A 65 -3.29 3.44 15.23
C ALA A 65 -2.80 4.85 14.92
N THR A 66 -2.90 5.29 13.66
CA THR A 66 -2.41 6.59 13.18
C THR A 66 -3.51 7.59 12.79
N GLY A 67 -4.77 7.13 12.75
CA GLY A 67 -5.98 7.84 12.32
C GLY A 67 -6.47 8.98 13.23
N GLY A 68 -5.73 9.31 14.29
CA GLY A 68 -6.15 10.32 15.26
C GLY A 68 -7.24 9.83 16.23
N GLN A 69 -8.10 10.75 16.67
CA GLN A 69 -9.08 10.49 17.75
C GLN A 69 -10.33 9.75 17.28
N ALA A 70 -10.85 10.08 16.10
CA ALA A 70 -12.09 9.52 15.58
C ALA A 70 -11.99 9.17 14.08
N PRO A 71 -11.02 8.34 13.66
CA PRO A 71 -10.94 7.89 12.27
C PRO A 71 -12.16 7.04 11.91
N ILE A 72 -12.68 7.24 10.70
CA ILE A 72 -13.74 6.43 10.10
C ILE A 72 -13.20 5.80 8.81
N ALA A 73 -13.32 4.48 8.71
CA ALA A 73 -12.96 3.73 7.52
C ALA A 73 -14.11 2.80 7.12
N ILE A 74 -14.32 2.66 5.81
CA ILE A 74 -15.25 1.70 5.23
C ILE A 74 -14.42 0.51 4.74
N ALA A 75 -14.39 -0.56 5.51
CA ALA A 75 -13.71 -1.79 5.11
C ALA A 75 -14.54 -2.53 4.06
N VAL A 76 -13.90 -2.96 2.97
CA VAL A 76 -14.51 -3.69 1.88
C VAL A 76 -13.73 -5.00 1.69
N PRO A 77 -14.29 -6.14 2.12
CA PRO A 77 -13.69 -7.44 1.84
C PRO A 77 -13.62 -7.70 0.33
N VAL A 78 -12.49 -8.22 -0.11
CA VAL A 78 -12.21 -8.60 -1.50
C VAL A 78 -11.85 -10.08 -1.55
N THR A 79 -12.26 -10.77 -2.61
CA THR A 79 -11.81 -12.14 -2.87
C THR A 79 -10.29 -12.16 -3.06
N GLY A 80 -9.60 -12.95 -2.24
CA GLY A 80 -8.16 -13.19 -2.35
C GLY A 80 -7.86 -14.51 -3.05
N SER A 81 -6.73 -14.53 -3.76
CA SER A 81 -6.08 -15.76 -4.19
C SER A 81 -5.02 -16.16 -3.17
N ALA A 82 -4.60 -17.43 -3.21
CA ALA A 82 -3.46 -17.88 -2.41
C ALA A 82 -2.25 -16.98 -2.70
N GLY A 83 -1.51 -16.63 -1.66
CA GLY A 83 -0.28 -15.85 -1.82
C GLY A 83 0.76 -16.60 -2.65
N GLY A 84 1.92 -15.98 -2.82
CA GLY A 84 3.02 -16.58 -3.53
C GLY A 84 3.83 -15.53 -4.26
N GLN A 85 5.09 -15.83 -4.48
CA GLN A 85 6.05 -14.93 -5.13
C GLN A 85 6.90 -15.73 -6.09
N ILE A 86 7.10 -15.16 -7.27
CA ILE A 86 8.11 -15.59 -8.24
C ILE A 86 8.97 -14.35 -8.42
N ALA A 87 10.24 -14.43 -8.02
CA ALA A 87 11.16 -13.31 -8.15
C ALA A 87 11.48 -13.03 -9.62
N GLU A 88 12.00 -11.83 -9.88
CA GLU A 88 12.60 -11.52 -11.17
C GLU A 88 13.79 -12.44 -11.45
N VAL A 89 14.04 -12.70 -12.73
CA VAL A 89 15.11 -13.60 -13.16
C VAL A 89 16.42 -12.83 -13.19
N GLU A 90 17.39 -13.32 -12.45
CA GLU A 90 18.78 -12.90 -12.57
C GLU A 90 19.45 -13.75 -13.65
N HIS A 91 19.90 -13.08 -14.72
CA HIS A 91 20.59 -13.71 -15.84
C HIS A 91 22.09 -13.43 -15.76
N THR A 92 22.90 -14.47 -15.80
CA THR A 92 24.35 -14.38 -15.98
C THR A 92 24.75 -15.06 -17.28
N GLY A 93 25.24 -14.29 -18.23
CA GLY A 93 25.56 -14.79 -19.57
C GLY A 93 25.56 -13.69 -20.63
N ASP A 94 25.86 -14.09 -21.87
CA ASP A 94 25.81 -13.21 -23.05
C ASP A 94 24.59 -13.48 -23.93
N GLY A 95 23.80 -14.51 -23.60
CA GLY A 95 22.59 -14.86 -24.33
C GLY A 95 21.38 -13.94 -24.07
N PRO A 96 20.23 -14.25 -24.70
CA PRO A 96 18.98 -13.51 -24.49
C PRO A 96 18.46 -13.60 -23.05
N GLU A 97 17.79 -12.55 -22.59
CA GLU A 97 17.13 -12.48 -21.28
C GLU A 97 15.99 -13.49 -21.11
N GLY A 98 15.60 -13.72 -19.86
CA GLY A 98 14.48 -14.59 -19.49
C GLY A 98 13.53 -13.92 -18.50
N ALA A 99 12.28 -14.38 -18.46
CA ALA A 99 11.30 -13.93 -17.47
C ALA A 99 10.56 -15.13 -16.86
N ALA A 100 10.36 -15.10 -15.54
CA ALA A 100 9.62 -16.13 -14.82
C ALA A 100 8.18 -15.67 -14.55
N THR A 101 7.22 -16.56 -14.77
CA THR A 101 5.79 -16.30 -14.54
C THR A 101 5.11 -17.55 -13.98
N GLY A 102 3.88 -17.41 -13.48
CA GLY A 102 3.06 -18.55 -13.05
C GLY A 102 2.37 -18.30 -11.71
N VAL A 103 1.97 -19.39 -11.06
CA VAL A 103 1.36 -19.38 -9.73
C VAL A 103 2.19 -20.28 -8.83
N ALA A 104 2.83 -19.69 -7.82
CA ALA A 104 3.71 -20.41 -6.91
C ALA A 104 2.90 -21.38 -6.01
N VAL A 105 2.98 -22.68 -6.31
CA VAL A 105 2.35 -23.76 -5.53
C VAL A 105 3.39 -24.63 -4.81
N GLY A 106 4.67 -24.49 -5.15
CA GLY A 106 5.80 -25.12 -4.45
C GLY A 106 6.96 -24.14 -4.30
N ASN A 107 7.82 -24.37 -3.30
CA ASN A 107 9.01 -23.55 -3.06
C ASN A 107 10.20 -24.11 -3.83
N ALA A 108 11.00 -23.24 -4.43
CA ALA A 108 12.28 -23.60 -5.05
C ALA A 108 13.23 -22.40 -5.08
N ASP A 109 14.52 -22.69 -5.10
CA ASP A 109 15.56 -21.78 -5.54
C ASP A 109 16.00 -22.26 -6.93
N ALA A 110 15.36 -21.71 -7.96
CA ALA A 110 15.45 -22.23 -9.31
C ALA A 110 16.75 -21.75 -9.98
N VAL A 111 17.49 -22.69 -10.57
CA VAL A 111 18.62 -22.40 -11.45
C VAL A 111 18.41 -23.16 -12.74
N VAL A 112 18.45 -22.45 -13.86
CA VAL A 112 18.44 -23.04 -15.20
C VAL A 112 19.77 -22.74 -15.87
N GLU A 113 20.50 -23.78 -16.27
CA GLU A 113 21.80 -23.65 -16.95
C GLU A 113 21.69 -24.20 -18.38
N ILE A 114 22.10 -23.40 -19.36
CA ILE A 114 22.20 -23.82 -20.76
C ILE A 114 23.41 -24.74 -20.94
N VAL A 115 23.16 -25.99 -21.30
CA VAL A 115 24.19 -27.04 -21.46
C VAL A 115 24.73 -27.08 -22.89
N GLU A 116 23.84 -26.95 -23.87
CA GLU A 116 24.20 -26.78 -25.29
C GLU A 116 23.53 -25.52 -25.83
N GLY A 117 24.34 -24.60 -26.37
CA GLY A 117 23.87 -23.34 -26.93
C GLY A 117 23.20 -23.51 -28.29
N GLY A 118 22.41 -22.52 -28.69
CA GLY A 118 21.67 -22.54 -29.93
C GLY A 118 20.39 -21.73 -29.89
N ALA A 119 19.59 -21.84 -30.94
CA ALA A 119 18.24 -21.26 -30.96
C ALA A 119 17.27 -22.08 -30.09
N LEU A 120 16.17 -21.46 -29.68
CA LEU A 120 15.05 -22.17 -29.03
C LEU A 120 14.63 -23.41 -29.86
N GLY A 121 14.35 -24.53 -29.19
CA GLY A 121 14.11 -25.83 -29.84
C GLY A 121 15.36 -26.64 -30.17
N THR A 122 16.55 -26.03 -30.11
CA THR A 122 17.84 -26.71 -30.34
C THR A 122 18.77 -26.62 -29.14
N ALA A 123 18.78 -25.48 -28.43
CA ALA A 123 19.49 -25.35 -27.17
C ALA A 123 18.95 -26.35 -26.15
N THR A 124 19.83 -26.83 -25.27
CA THR A 124 19.44 -27.73 -24.17
C THR A 124 19.77 -27.09 -22.83
N ALA A 125 18.95 -27.37 -21.83
CA ALA A 125 19.09 -26.84 -20.49
C ALA A 125 18.84 -27.93 -19.44
N LYS A 126 19.40 -27.75 -18.26
CA LYS A 126 19.08 -28.52 -17.05
C LYS A 126 18.53 -27.58 -15.99
N VAL A 127 17.65 -28.11 -15.14
CA VAL A 127 16.97 -27.34 -14.09
C VAL A 127 17.37 -27.86 -12.72
N SER A 128 17.63 -26.94 -11.79
CA SER A 128 17.77 -27.20 -10.36
C SER A 128 16.66 -26.48 -9.61
N GLU A 129 16.13 -27.11 -8.56
CA GLU A 129 15.10 -26.53 -7.66
C GLU A 129 15.68 -26.14 -6.29
N ASP A 130 16.97 -26.39 -6.07
CA ASP A 130 17.67 -26.27 -4.77
C ASP A 130 18.98 -25.47 -4.87
N GLY A 131 18.97 -24.41 -5.69
CA GLY A 131 20.08 -23.47 -5.81
C GLY A 131 21.32 -24.08 -6.47
N GLY A 132 21.14 -25.02 -7.40
CA GLY A 132 22.23 -25.66 -8.12
C GLY A 132 22.88 -26.85 -7.39
N THR A 133 22.32 -27.29 -6.26
CA THR A 133 22.86 -28.41 -5.49
C THR A 133 22.60 -29.75 -6.18
N THR A 134 21.39 -29.94 -6.68
CA THR A 134 20.96 -31.09 -7.49
C THR A 134 20.36 -30.62 -8.81
N TRP A 135 20.51 -31.45 -9.83
CA TRP A 135 20.11 -31.13 -11.21
C TRP A 135 19.22 -32.24 -11.77
N GLY A 136 18.16 -31.83 -12.44
CA GLY A 136 17.37 -32.72 -13.29
C GLY A 136 18.09 -33.11 -14.57
N ASP A 137 17.39 -33.86 -15.40
CA ASP A 137 17.89 -34.28 -16.71
C ASP A 137 18.08 -33.07 -17.64
N THR A 138 19.01 -33.21 -18.59
CA THR A 138 19.20 -32.22 -19.66
C THR A 138 18.16 -32.42 -20.74
N GLU A 139 17.37 -31.39 -21.00
CA GLU A 139 16.27 -31.41 -21.97
C GLU A 139 16.41 -30.28 -22.99
N ALA A 140 15.84 -30.45 -24.18
CA ALA A 140 15.79 -29.39 -25.17
C ALA A 140 14.84 -28.27 -24.70
N VAL A 141 15.29 -27.03 -24.79
CA VAL A 141 14.46 -25.85 -24.52
C VAL A 141 13.35 -25.82 -25.57
N ALA A 142 12.09 -25.68 -25.14
CA ALA A 142 10.96 -25.66 -26.05
C ALA A 142 11.08 -24.52 -27.08
N VAL A 143 10.48 -24.69 -28.26
CA VAL A 143 10.53 -23.68 -29.35
C VAL A 143 9.94 -22.33 -28.94
N ASN A 144 8.99 -22.34 -27.98
CA ASN A 144 8.41 -21.14 -27.39
C ASN A 144 9.21 -20.58 -26.19
N GLY A 145 10.39 -21.12 -25.92
CA GLY A 145 11.30 -20.68 -24.85
C GLY A 145 10.89 -21.10 -23.44
N GLN A 146 9.82 -21.87 -23.28
CA GLN A 146 9.29 -22.22 -21.97
C GLN A 146 10.02 -23.40 -21.34
N ILE A 147 10.35 -23.24 -20.06
CA ILE A 147 10.99 -24.24 -19.20
C ILE A 147 10.21 -24.27 -17.89
N SER A 148 9.57 -25.39 -17.58
CA SER A 148 8.83 -25.58 -16.33
C SER A 148 9.79 -25.84 -15.17
N ILE A 149 9.56 -25.21 -14.03
CA ILE A 149 10.36 -25.43 -12.82
C ILE A 149 9.68 -26.49 -11.96
N GLY A 150 10.01 -27.75 -12.22
CA GLY A 150 9.51 -28.88 -11.44
C GLY A 150 7.99 -28.88 -11.26
N THR A 151 7.55 -29.08 -10.02
CA THR A 151 6.13 -28.98 -9.63
C THR A 151 5.77 -27.66 -8.94
N THR A 152 6.61 -26.63 -9.08
CA THR A 152 6.44 -25.36 -8.35
C THR A 152 5.32 -24.47 -8.92
N GLY A 153 4.90 -24.71 -10.15
CA GLY A 153 3.94 -23.87 -10.89
C GLY A 153 4.57 -22.64 -11.54
N ALA A 154 5.89 -22.45 -11.42
CA ALA A 154 6.64 -21.42 -12.14
C ALA A 154 7.12 -21.92 -13.51
N THR A 155 7.18 -21.01 -14.47
CA THR A 155 7.71 -21.24 -15.82
C THR A 155 8.66 -20.12 -16.19
N LEU A 156 9.91 -20.46 -16.49
CA LEU A 156 10.87 -19.58 -17.12
C LEU A 156 10.56 -19.51 -18.62
N THR A 157 10.46 -18.31 -19.17
CA THR A 157 10.33 -18.09 -20.62
C THR A 157 11.54 -17.32 -21.11
N LEU A 158 12.38 -17.98 -21.90
CA LEU A 158 13.54 -17.36 -22.53
C LEU A 158 13.12 -16.54 -23.76
N ALA A 159 13.71 -15.36 -23.92
CA ALA A 159 13.50 -14.53 -25.10
C ALA A 159 14.07 -15.21 -26.35
N ALA A 160 13.50 -14.91 -27.52
CA ALA A 160 14.00 -15.45 -28.78
C ALA A 160 15.42 -14.94 -29.08
N GLY A 161 16.31 -15.85 -29.49
CA GLY A 161 17.67 -15.53 -29.89
C GLY A 161 18.56 -16.77 -29.93
N THR A 162 19.87 -16.56 -29.88
CA THR A 162 20.87 -17.62 -29.75
C THR A 162 21.38 -17.63 -28.32
N HIS A 163 21.07 -18.69 -27.57
CA HIS A 163 21.54 -18.88 -26.20
C HIS A 163 22.95 -19.47 -26.22
N GLU A 164 23.77 -19.07 -25.26
CA GLU A 164 25.16 -19.49 -25.18
C GLU A 164 25.33 -20.59 -24.10
N VAL A 165 26.31 -21.46 -24.30
CA VAL A 165 26.62 -22.50 -23.31
C VAL A 165 27.10 -21.86 -22.03
N GLY A 166 26.51 -22.25 -20.90
CA GLY A 166 26.86 -21.75 -19.58
C GLY A 166 26.07 -20.53 -19.13
N ASP A 167 25.15 -20.00 -19.95
CA ASP A 167 24.19 -19.00 -19.48
C ASP A 167 23.36 -19.58 -18.32
N THR A 168 23.23 -18.83 -17.23
CA THR A 168 22.42 -19.20 -16.07
C THR A 168 21.29 -18.21 -15.81
N TYR A 169 20.13 -18.75 -15.44
CA TYR A 169 18.94 -18.00 -15.09
C TYR A 169 18.50 -18.43 -13.69
N GLU A 170 18.58 -17.51 -12.73
CA GLU A 170 18.36 -17.75 -11.31
C GLU A 170 17.16 -16.96 -10.81
N PHE A 171 16.28 -17.61 -10.06
CA PHE A 171 15.15 -16.92 -9.39
C PHE A 171 14.57 -17.78 -8.27
N SER A 172 13.92 -17.11 -7.31
CA SER A 172 13.25 -17.79 -6.20
C SER A 172 11.74 -17.93 -6.46
N VAL A 173 11.20 -19.08 -6.07
CA VAL A 173 9.76 -19.36 -6.03
C VAL A 173 9.37 -19.61 -4.58
N ARG A 174 8.38 -18.88 -4.09
CA ARG A 174 7.84 -19.01 -2.73
C ARG A 174 6.33 -19.20 -2.78
N ALA A 175 5.86 -20.34 -2.28
CA ALA A 175 4.45 -20.69 -2.15
C ALA A 175 3.83 -19.99 -0.91
N PRO A 176 2.50 -20.04 -0.70
CA PRO A 176 1.85 -19.44 0.48
C PRO A 176 2.49 -19.86 1.82
N ILE A 177 2.86 -21.14 1.93
CA ILE A 177 3.64 -21.68 3.04
C ILE A 177 5.08 -21.79 2.54
N GLY A 178 5.96 -20.95 3.06
CA GLY A 178 7.36 -20.92 2.67
C GLY A 178 8.14 -22.20 3.05
N PRO A 179 9.41 -22.30 2.63
CA PRO A 179 10.26 -23.43 3.03
C PRO A 179 10.41 -23.47 4.56
N VAL A 180 10.54 -24.68 5.11
CA VAL A 180 10.77 -24.89 6.53
C VAL A 180 12.26 -25.01 6.78
N THR A 181 12.83 -24.08 7.53
CA THR A 181 14.22 -24.17 7.98
C THR A 181 14.27 -24.82 9.36
N LYS A 182 15.24 -25.72 9.56
CA LYS A 182 15.49 -26.38 10.85
C LYS A 182 16.86 -25.97 11.38
N THR A 183 16.88 -25.37 12.57
CA THR A 183 18.09 -24.99 13.26
C THR A 183 18.28 -25.88 14.49
N GLY A 184 19.47 -26.48 14.60
CA GLY A 184 19.82 -27.45 15.65
C GLY A 184 20.07 -28.86 15.10
N SER A 185 20.82 -29.67 15.86
CA SER A 185 21.17 -31.04 15.46
C SER A 185 20.14 -32.06 15.98
N GLY A 186 19.71 -32.98 15.11
CA GLY A 186 18.73 -34.02 15.44
C GLY A 186 17.28 -33.55 15.29
N GLY A 187 16.34 -34.34 15.83
CA GLY A 187 14.90 -34.10 15.73
C GLY A 187 14.31 -34.40 14.34
N PRO A 188 13.01 -34.75 14.26
CA PRO A 188 12.35 -35.03 12.99
C PRO A 188 12.18 -33.76 12.15
N ASP A 189 11.85 -33.90 10.88
CA ASP A 189 11.36 -32.78 10.09
C ASP A 189 9.86 -32.58 10.35
N VAL A 190 9.37 -31.36 10.14
CA VAL A 190 7.95 -31.01 10.33
C VAL A 190 7.34 -30.59 9.00
N THR A 191 6.06 -30.85 8.82
CA THR A 191 5.31 -30.43 7.63
C THR A 191 4.27 -29.40 7.99
N LEU A 192 4.08 -28.40 7.14
CA LEU A 192 3.07 -27.37 7.33
C LEU A 192 2.02 -27.49 6.23
N THR A 193 0.75 -27.48 6.62
CA THR A 193 -0.38 -27.58 5.68
C THR A 193 -1.52 -26.65 6.11
N GLY A 194 -2.37 -26.28 5.17
CA GLY A 194 -3.52 -25.42 5.41
C GLY A 194 -3.70 -24.37 4.31
N THR A 195 -4.62 -23.45 4.55
CA THR A 195 -4.85 -22.28 3.70
C THR A 195 -4.47 -21.05 4.49
N VAL A 196 -3.41 -20.36 4.06
CA VAL A 196 -2.93 -19.15 4.71
C VAL A 196 -3.99 -18.05 4.63
N LYS A 197 -4.32 -17.48 5.80
CA LYS A 197 -5.29 -16.39 5.95
C LYS A 197 -4.61 -15.06 6.26
N ALA A 198 -3.43 -15.09 6.87
CA ALA A 198 -2.68 -13.91 7.30
C ALA A 198 -1.18 -14.17 7.19
N ALA A 199 -0.42 -13.08 7.09
CA ALA A 199 1.04 -13.15 7.13
C ALA A 199 1.49 -13.60 8.53
N ALA A 200 2.58 -14.36 8.58
CA ALA A 200 3.20 -14.75 9.85
C ALA A 200 4.64 -15.18 9.62
N ASP A 201 5.49 -14.92 10.60
CA ASP A 201 6.84 -15.49 10.69
C ASP A 201 6.81 -16.52 11.82
N LEU A 202 6.54 -17.78 11.45
CA LEU A 202 6.33 -18.86 12.41
C LEU A 202 7.68 -19.32 12.96
N VAL A 203 7.81 -19.37 14.28
CA VAL A 203 8.97 -19.98 14.96
C VAL A 203 8.48 -20.98 15.99
N LEU A 204 8.67 -22.27 15.71
CA LEU A 204 8.40 -23.37 16.62
C LEU A 204 9.68 -23.75 17.35
N LYS A 205 9.74 -23.50 18.65
CA LYS A 205 10.90 -23.85 19.49
C LYS A 205 10.56 -25.00 20.41
N ILE A 206 11.33 -26.09 20.34
CA ILE A 206 11.16 -27.22 21.24
C ILE A 206 11.86 -26.93 22.56
N MET A 207 11.10 -26.96 23.66
CA MET A 207 11.57 -26.59 25.00
C MET A 207 12.05 -27.80 25.80
N SER A 208 11.37 -28.94 25.67
CA SER A 208 11.78 -30.21 26.29
C SER A 208 11.66 -31.36 25.30
N ALA A 209 12.64 -32.26 25.33
CA ALA A 209 12.71 -33.41 24.44
C ALA A 209 11.68 -34.50 24.79
N GLY A 210 11.40 -35.38 23.83
CA GLY A 210 10.57 -36.57 24.01
C GLY A 210 9.60 -36.83 22.85
N ALA A 211 8.80 -37.88 22.99
CA ALA A 211 7.74 -38.20 22.04
C ALA A 211 6.58 -37.20 22.10
N LEU A 212 5.62 -37.36 21.20
CA LEU A 212 4.32 -36.68 21.27
C LEU A 212 3.67 -36.87 22.65
N ASN A 213 2.92 -35.87 23.11
CA ASN A 213 2.31 -35.81 24.45
C ASN A 213 3.31 -35.76 25.63
N VAL A 214 4.62 -35.69 25.37
CA VAL A 214 5.68 -35.55 26.38
C VAL A 214 6.55 -34.33 26.11
N ALA A 215 7.01 -34.15 24.87
CA ALA A 215 7.76 -32.98 24.47
C ALA A 215 6.93 -31.70 24.64
N THR A 216 7.61 -30.58 24.89
CA THR A 216 6.98 -29.26 25.01
C THR A 216 7.56 -28.28 24.01
N TYR A 217 6.76 -27.30 23.61
CA TYR A 217 7.12 -26.29 22.63
C TYR A 217 6.63 -24.89 23.02
N GLN A 218 7.24 -23.88 22.43
CA GLN A 218 6.67 -22.53 22.30
C GLN A 218 6.53 -22.20 20.81
N LEU A 219 5.54 -21.37 20.48
CA LEU A 219 5.28 -20.91 19.13
C LEU A 219 5.21 -19.38 19.12
N SER A 220 5.94 -18.76 18.20
CA SER A 220 5.76 -17.37 17.80
C SER A 220 5.10 -17.30 16.42
N LEU A 221 4.31 -16.25 16.18
CA LEU A 221 3.69 -15.94 14.89
C LEU A 221 4.34 -14.72 14.19
N ASP A 222 5.30 -14.09 14.85
CA ASP A 222 5.92 -12.83 14.52
C ASP A 222 7.46 -12.88 14.60
N GLY A 223 8.04 -14.09 14.59
CA GLY A 223 9.47 -14.31 14.78
C GLY A 223 9.96 -14.21 16.23
N ASP A 224 9.45 -13.22 16.97
CA ASP A 224 10.08 -12.76 18.22
C ASP A 224 9.28 -13.03 19.49
N SER A 225 7.95 -12.90 19.44
CA SER A 225 7.07 -12.99 20.61
C SER A 225 6.55 -14.41 20.80
N PHE A 226 7.07 -15.10 21.82
CA PHE A 226 6.68 -16.48 22.11
C PHE A 226 5.45 -16.58 23.02
N GLY A 227 4.49 -17.42 22.60
CA GLY A 227 3.38 -17.85 23.46
C GLY A 227 3.82 -18.72 24.64
N PRO A 228 2.86 -19.15 25.48
CA PRO A 228 3.14 -20.01 26.63
C PRO A 228 3.66 -21.38 26.17
N THR A 229 4.48 -22.01 27.01
CA THR A 229 4.94 -23.38 26.79
C THR A 229 3.76 -24.35 26.83
N LYS A 230 3.61 -25.15 25.78
CA LYS A 230 2.55 -26.16 25.62
C LYS A 230 3.16 -27.53 25.36
N THR A 231 2.44 -28.59 25.72
CA THR A 231 2.83 -29.97 25.33
C THR A 231 2.48 -30.20 23.86
N VAL A 232 3.37 -30.87 23.12
CA VAL A 232 3.10 -31.29 21.74
C VAL A 232 1.91 -32.27 21.76
N PRO A 233 0.82 -32.01 21.03
CA PRO A 233 -0.37 -32.85 21.06
C PRO A 233 -0.10 -34.30 20.62
N LEU A 234 -0.90 -35.25 21.14
CA LEU A 234 -0.75 -36.67 20.82
C LEU A 234 -0.97 -36.98 19.32
N ASN A 235 -1.79 -36.19 18.63
CA ASN A 235 -1.99 -36.29 17.19
C ASN A 235 -0.89 -35.59 16.36
N GLY A 236 0.10 -34.98 17.01
CA GLY A 236 1.21 -34.29 16.35
C GLY A 236 0.82 -32.98 15.65
N GLN A 237 -0.41 -32.49 15.81
CA GLN A 237 -0.90 -31.31 15.11
C GLN A 237 -0.88 -30.07 16.00
N ILE A 238 -0.13 -29.06 15.59
CA ILE A 238 -0.01 -27.76 16.28
C ILE A 238 -0.64 -26.70 15.37
N VAL A 239 -1.76 -26.13 15.79
CA VAL A 239 -2.43 -25.05 15.06
C VAL A 239 -1.65 -23.74 15.25
N ALA A 240 -1.29 -23.08 14.16
CA ALA A 240 -0.53 -21.84 14.16
C ALA A 240 -1.45 -20.61 14.34
N GLY A 241 -2.09 -20.49 15.50
CA GLY A 241 -3.05 -19.42 15.78
C GLY A 241 -4.17 -19.36 14.74
N ASP A 242 -4.56 -18.15 14.34
CA ASP A 242 -5.62 -17.93 13.35
C ASP A 242 -5.10 -17.86 11.90
N THR A 243 -3.81 -18.13 11.67
CA THR A 243 -3.17 -18.05 10.34
C THR A 243 -3.76 -19.00 9.31
N GLY A 244 -4.50 -20.03 9.75
CA GLY A 244 -5.06 -21.07 8.89
C GLY A 244 -4.10 -22.22 8.56
N VAL A 245 -2.90 -22.23 9.18
CA VAL A 245 -1.86 -23.25 8.99
C VAL A 245 -1.74 -24.15 10.22
N THR A 246 -1.42 -25.42 9.99
CA THR A 246 -1.14 -26.43 11.02
C THR A 246 0.24 -27.04 10.78
N ILE A 247 1.07 -27.04 11.83
CA ILE A 247 2.37 -27.72 11.85
C ILE A 247 2.13 -29.16 12.29
N THR A 248 2.64 -30.12 11.53
CA THR A 248 2.50 -31.55 11.79
C THR A 248 3.86 -32.16 12.10
N VAL A 249 3.97 -32.74 13.30
CA VAL A 249 5.09 -33.58 13.72
C VAL A 249 4.70 -35.04 13.51
N ALA A 250 5.55 -35.80 12.82
CA ALA A 250 5.32 -37.23 12.59
C ALA A 250 5.19 -38.01 13.93
N SER A 251 4.43 -39.11 13.91
CA SER A 251 4.34 -40.02 15.06
C SER A 251 5.52 -40.98 15.10
N GLY A 252 5.84 -41.50 16.29
CA GLY A 252 6.91 -42.48 16.47
C GLY A 252 8.34 -41.92 16.40
N VAL A 253 8.48 -40.59 16.40
CA VAL A 253 9.77 -39.88 16.45
C VAL A 253 9.86 -39.00 17.69
N ASP A 254 11.05 -38.89 18.27
CA ASP A 254 11.32 -38.05 19.43
C ASP A 254 11.78 -36.66 18.99
N LEU A 255 11.16 -35.63 19.57
CA LEU A 255 11.60 -34.25 19.43
C LEU A 255 12.81 -34.00 20.34
N VAL A 256 13.70 -33.12 19.89
CA VAL A 256 14.93 -32.76 20.61
C VAL A 256 14.81 -31.34 21.13
N ALA A 257 15.14 -31.13 22.41
CA ALA A 257 15.11 -29.81 23.03
C ALA A 257 16.11 -28.87 22.36
N GLY A 258 15.70 -27.61 22.14
CA GLY A 258 16.51 -26.58 21.50
C GLY A 258 16.44 -26.57 19.98
N VAL A 259 15.82 -27.57 19.33
CA VAL A 259 15.54 -27.51 17.89
C VAL A 259 14.50 -26.43 17.61
N ILE A 260 14.75 -25.64 16.57
CA ILE A 260 13.91 -24.54 16.11
C ILE A 260 13.50 -24.82 14.66
N TYR A 261 12.22 -24.63 14.35
CA TYR A 261 11.69 -24.65 12.99
C TYR A 261 11.11 -23.30 12.64
N GLU A 262 11.48 -22.76 11.49
CA GLU A 262 11.03 -21.44 11.04
C GLU A 262 10.36 -21.56 9.68
N CYS A 263 9.29 -20.80 9.46
CA CYS A 263 8.56 -20.77 8.20
C CYS A 263 7.81 -19.45 8.06
N ARG A 264 7.99 -18.79 6.91
CA ARG A 264 7.24 -17.58 6.56
C ARG A 264 5.96 -17.91 5.82
N LEU A 265 4.86 -17.29 6.24
CA LEU A 265 3.56 -17.39 5.58
C LEU A 265 3.31 -16.14 4.74
N LEU A 266 3.06 -16.33 3.45
CA LEU A 266 2.65 -15.26 2.55
C LEU A 266 1.12 -15.11 2.58
N PRO A 267 0.59 -13.92 2.91
CA PRO A 267 -0.85 -13.72 3.01
C PRO A 267 -1.54 -13.84 1.65
N PRO A 268 -2.87 -14.05 1.62
CA PRO A 268 -3.62 -14.00 0.38
C PRO A 268 -3.62 -12.59 -0.23
N VAL A 269 -3.56 -12.52 -1.56
CA VAL A 269 -3.47 -11.26 -2.33
C VAL A 269 -4.71 -11.14 -3.23
N PRO A 270 -5.36 -9.97 -3.33
CA PRO A 270 -6.48 -9.80 -4.24
C PRO A 270 -5.99 -9.54 -5.67
N SER A 271 -6.73 -10.01 -6.68
CA SER A 271 -6.53 -9.53 -8.05
C SER A 271 -7.17 -8.15 -8.22
N ILE A 272 -6.64 -7.31 -9.12
CA ILE A 272 -7.24 -6.00 -9.40
C ILE A 272 -8.68 -6.10 -9.92
N THR A 273 -8.99 -7.13 -10.70
CA THR A 273 -10.37 -7.38 -11.14
C THR A 273 -11.29 -7.65 -9.96
N SER A 274 -10.85 -8.45 -8.99
CA SER A 274 -11.62 -8.70 -7.75
C SER A 274 -11.80 -7.42 -6.94
N VAL A 275 -10.76 -6.57 -6.84
CA VAL A 275 -10.84 -5.26 -6.16
C VAL A 275 -11.88 -4.37 -6.84
N MET A 276 -11.80 -4.18 -8.16
CA MET A 276 -12.69 -3.29 -8.90
C MET A 276 -14.15 -3.71 -8.80
N THR A 277 -14.43 -5.02 -8.90
CA THR A 277 -15.77 -5.59 -8.71
C THR A 277 -16.28 -5.37 -7.28
N ALA A 278 -15.46 -5.65 -6.26
CA ALA A 278 -15.84 -5.49 -4.87
C ALA A 278 -16.13 -4.01 -4.51
N LEU A 279 -15.46 -3.07 -5.19
CA LEU A 279 -15.64 -1.64 -4.96
C LEU A 279 -16.91 -1.05 -5.60
N GLU A 280 -17.59 -1.75 -6.53
CA GLU A 280 -18.74 -1.20 -7.25
C GLU A 280 -19.87 -0.74 -6.33
N GLN A 281 -20.32 -1.62 -5.43
CA GLN A 281 -21.42 -1.31 -4.52
C GLN A 281 -21.02 -0.29 -3.45
N PRO A 282 -19.88 -0.43 -2.72
CA PRO A 282 -19.47 0.57 -1.74
C PRO A 282 -19.29 1.95 -2.35
N LEU A 283 -18.66 2.03 -3.54
CA LEU A 283 -18.52 3.30 -4.22
C LEU A 283 -19.85 3.83 -4.75
N SER A 284 -20.90 3.05 -5.01
CA SER A 284 -22.20 3.65 -5.38
C SER A 284 -22.92 4.30 -4.18
N LEU A 285 -22.61 3.85 -2.97
CA LEU A 285 -23.26 4.30 -1.73
C LEU A 285 -22.50 5.41 -1.00
N PHE A 286 -21.17 5.36 -1.01
CA PHE A 286 -20.33 6.24 -0.20
C PHE A 286 -19.48 7.16 -1.08
N ASP A 287 -19.57 8.46 -0.85
CA ASP A 287 -18.56 9.41 -1.34
C ASP A 287 -17.44 9.53 -0.30
N VAL A 288 -16.21 9.28 -0.72
CA VAL A 288 -15.03 9.21 0.15
C VAL A 288 -13.89 10.03 -0.42
N GLU A 289 -12.99 10.45 0.46
CA GLU A 289 -11.79 11.20 0.08
C GLU A 289 -10.84 10.34 -0.78
N PHE A 290 -10.61 9.09 -0.35
CA PHE A 290 -9.74 8.15 -1.05
C PHE A 290 -10.15 6.69 -0.85
N VAL A 291 -9.66 5.85 -1.76
CA VAL A 291 -9.69 4.39 -1.65
C VAL A 291 -8.28 3.90 -1.42
N TYR A 292 -8.09 3.10 -0.38
CA TYR A 292 -6.84 2.39 -0.12
C TYR A 292 -7.02 0.92 -0.51
N VAL A 293 -6.21 0.46 -1.47
CA VAL A 293 -6.16 -0.95 -1.90
C VAL A 293 -5.02 -1.64 -1.18
N VAL A 294 -5.36 -2.70 -0.44
CA VAL A 294 -4.42 -3.47 0.39
C VAL A 294 -3.83 -4.63 -0.40
N GLY A 295 -2.52 -4.77 -0.30
CA GLY A 295 -1.74 -5.81 -0.99
C GLY A 295 -0.76 -5.23 -2.01
N PRO A 296 0.29 -5.98 -2.37
CA PRO A 296 1.27 -5.56 -3.36
C PRO A 296 0.59 -5.22 -4.68
N SER A 297 1.07 -4.18 -5.35
CA SER A 297 0.52 -3.71 -6.61
C SER A 297 1.60 -3.33 -7.62
N ASP A 298 1.26 -3.43 -8.90
CA ASP A 298 2.08 -3.11 -10.05
C ASP A 298 1.44 -2.04 -10.97
N SER A 299 2.10 -1.69 -12.08
CA SER A 299 1.60 -0.70 -13.03
C SER A 299 0.26 -1.04 -13.68
N VAL A 300 -0.08 -2.33 -13.82
CA VAL A 300 -1.39 -2.78 -14.32
C VAL A 300 -2.48 -2.49 -13.30
N ASP A 301 -2.20 -2.76 -12.02
CA ASP A 301 -3.10 -2.43 -10.92
C ASP A 301 -3.33 -0.91 -10.84
N TRP A 302 -2.26 -0.12 -10.94
CA TRP A 302 -2.33 1.33 -10.89
C TRP A 302 -3.11 1.90 -12.06
N ALA A 303 -3.00 1.31 -13.26
CA ALA A 303 -3.78 1.68 -14.44
C ALA A 303 -5.28 1.51 -14.21
N ALA A 304 -5.70 0.39 -13.61
CA ALA A 304 -7.11 0.17 -13.29
C ALA A 304 -7.61 1.15 -12.20
N MET A 305 -6.80 1.43 -11.19
CA MET A 305 -7.11 2.42 -10.15
C MET A 305 -7.27 3.83 -10.74
N GLY A 306 -6.38 4.24 -11.64
CA GLY A 306 -6.47 5.53 -12.31
C GLY A 306 -7.71 5.65 -13.20
N ALA A 307 -8.01 4.62 -13.99
CA ALA A 307 -9.25 4.57 -14.78
C ALA A 307 -10.52 4.67 -13.92
N LYS A 308 -10.52 4.01 -12.74
CA LYS A 308 -11.62 4.14 -11.78
C LYS A 308 -11.69 5.53 -11.18
N ALA A 309 -10.56 6.14 -10.84
CA ALA A 309 -10.48 7.51 -10.34
C ALA A 309 -11.02 8.53 -11.36
N ASP A 310 -10.70 8.38 -12.65
CA ASP A 310 -11.24 9.21 -13.72
C ASP A 310 -12.75 9.02 -13.90
N THR A 311 -13.24 7.78 -13.77
CA THR A 311 -14.68 7.49 -13.78
C THR A 311 -15.40 8.22 -12.63
N LEU A 312 -14.83 8.19 -11.43
CA LEU A 312 -15.37 8.89 -10.25
C LEU A 312 -15.29 10.41 -10.40
N TRP A 313 -14.19 10.93 -10.95
CA TRP A 313 -14.04 12.34 -11.30
C TRP A 313 -15.15 12.81 -12.25
N ASN A 314 -15.40 12.05 -13.32
CA ASN A 314 -16.47 12.34 -14.29
C ASN A 314 -17.88 12.21 -13.68
N ALA A 315 -18.03 11.39 -12.63
CA ALA A 315 -19.24 11.32 -11.81
C ALA A 315 -19.31 12.43 -10.73
N HIS A 316 -18.40 13.42 -10.77
CA HIS A 316 -18.28 14.52 -9.82
C HIS A 316 -17.98 14.11 -8.38
N ARG A 317 -17.31 12.98 -8.21
CA ARG A 317 -16.88 12.43 -6.93
C ARG A 317 -15.39 12.24 -6.94
N PRO A 318 -14.61 13.32 -6.85
CA PRO A 318 -13.18 13.24 -7.02
C PRO A 318 -12.54 12.41 -5.89
N THR A 319 -12.01 11.23 -6.23
CA THR A 319 -11.44 10.26 -5.28
C THR A 319 -10.10 9.80 -5.80
N PHE A 320 -9.08 9.78 -4.94
CA PHE A 320 -7.77 9.25 -5.29
C PHE A 320 -7.58 7.85 -4.71
N PHE A 321 -6.62 7.11 -5.25
CA PHE A 321 -6.27 5.76 -4.81
C PHE A 321 -4.89 5.77 -4.13
N LEU A 322 -4.80 5.06 -3.02
CA LEU A 322 -3.56 4.72 -2.34
C LEU A 322 -3.31 3.22 -2.51
N ALA A 323 -2.10 2.84 -2.91
CA ALA A 323 -1.71 1.44 -3.10
C ALA A 323 -0.38 1.14 -2.39
N GLU A 324 -0.06 -0.14 -2.25
CA GLU A 324 1.21 -0.63 -1.68
C GLU A 324 2.13 -1.07 -2.80
N ALA A 325 3.39 -0.61 -2.81
CA ALA A 325 4.42 -1.26 -3.59
C ALA A 325 4.72 -2.66 -3.03
N ARG A 326 5.19 -3.58 -3.88
CA ARG A 326 5.68 -4.88 -3.43
C ARG A 326 6.84 -4.73 -2.46
N LEU A 327 6.94 -5.65 -1.51
CA LEU A 327 8.12 -5.77 -0.65
C LEU A 327 9.30 -6.35 -1.47
N PRO A 328 10.56 -6.13 -1.04
CA PRO A 328 11.71 -6.82 -1.61
C PRO A 328 11.52 -8.34 -1.58
N TYR A 329 11.88 -9.01 -2.66
CA TYR A 329 11.91 -10.48 -2.68
C TYR A 329 13.12 -11.00 -1.89
N ALA A 330 13.08 -12.28 -1.49
CA ALA A 330 14.14 -12.88 -0.68
C ALA A 330 15.52 -12.90 -1.38
N SER A 331 15.53 -12.91 -2.71
CA SER A 331 16.74 -12.87 -3.54
C SER A 331 17.18 -11.46 -3.92
N GLU A 332 16.43 -10.42 -3.58
CA GLU A 332 16.74 -9.03 -3.93
C GLU A 332 17.32 -8.27 -2.75
N ASP A 333 18.40 -7.53 -2.98
CA ASP A 333 18.84 -6.49 -2.06
C ASP A 333 17.99 -5.20 -2.19
N LEU A 334 18.19 -4.24 -1.28
CA LEU A 334 17.42 -3.00 -1.31
C LEU A 334 17.77 -2.06 -2.48
N ASN A 335 18.96 -2.18 -3.09
CA ASN A 335 19.33 -1.41 -4.27
C ASN A 335 18.62 -1.96 -5.52
N GLU A 336 18.64 -3.28 -5.69
CA GLU A 336 17.96 -4.01 -6.76
C GLU A 336 16.46 -3.76 -6.68
N TRP A 337 15.87 -3.91 -5.49
CA TRP A 337 14.46 -3.57 -5.27
C TRP A 337 14.16 -2.11 -5.61
N THR A 338 15.02 -1.18 -5.18
CA THR A 338 14.84 0.25 -5.50
C THR A 338 14.88 0.49 -7.00
N ALA A 339 15.80 -0.14 -7.72
CA ALA A 339 15.91 -0.04 -9.18
C ALA A 339 14.68 -0.62 -9.87
N ALA A 340 14.21 -1.81 -9.44
CA ALA A 340 13.01 -2.44 -9.97
C ALA A 340 11.77 -1.56 -9.78
N MET A 341 11.60 -0.94 -8.60
CA MET A 341 10.49 0.00 -8.37
C MET A 341 10.57 1.23 -9.29
N VAL A 342 11.77 1.77 -9.56
CA VAL A 342 11.93 2.87 -10.50
C VAL A 342 11.50 2.47 -11.92
N VAL A 343 11.84 1.25 -12.36
CA VAL A 343 11.42 0.72 -13.66
C VAL A 343 9.91 0.52 -13.70
N GLU A 344 9.32 -0.12 -12.69
CA GLU A 344 7.88 -0.33 -12.61
C GLU A 344 7.10 0.98 -12.71
N LYS A 345 7.57 2.04 -12.02
CA LYS A 345 6.99 3.38 -12.11
C LYS A 345 6.95 3.92 -13.54
N GLN A 346 7.94 3.62 -14.38
CA GLN A 346 7.96 4.11 -15.76
C GLN A 346 6.81 3.52 -16.61
N GLY A 347 6.23 2.39 -16.17
CA GLY A 347 5.09 1.76 -16.82
C GLY A 347 3.79 2.56 -16.71
N TYR A 348 3.66 3.50 -15.75
CA TYR A 348 2.40 4.22 -15.55
C TYR A 348 2.53 5.59 -14.86
N ALA A 349 1.70 6.54 -15.28
CA ALA A 349 1.56 7.84 -14.64
C ALA A 349 0.08 8.21 -14.47
N HIS A 350 -0.29 8.67 -13.28
CA HIS A 350 -1.64 9.16 -13.00
C HIS A 350 -1.69 10.10 -11.81
N ARG A 351 -2.39 11.24 -11.98
CA ARG A 351 -2.50 12.29 -10.96
C ARG A 351 -3.30 11.87 -9.72
N PHE A 352 -4.19 10.89 -9.81
CA PHE A 352 -5.05 10.45 -8.70
C PHE A 352 -4.68 9.08 -8.14
N VAL A 353 -3.48 8.59 -8.42
CA VAL A 353 -2.94 7.36 -7.80
C VAL A 353 -1.69 7.73 -7.02
N SER A 354 -1.54 7.20 -5.81
CA SER A 354 -0.33 7.29 -5.00
C SER A 354 0.06 5.90 -4.53
N VAL A 355 1.35 5.63 -4.50
CA VAL A 355 1.89 4.31 -4.14
C VAL A 355 2.89 4.50 -3.00
N CYS A 356 2.67 3.79 -1.90
CA CYS A 356 3.55 3.80 -0.74
C CYS A 356 4.66 2.77 -0.92
N CYS A 357 5.91 3.23 -0.94
CA CYS A 357 7.13 2.42 -0.93
C CYS A 357 7.78 2.35 0.47
N ALA A 358 7.24 3.02 1.48
CA ALA A 358 7.71 2.81 2.84
C ALA A 358 7.22 1.45 3.37
N PHE A 359 8.14 0.68 3.93
CA PHE A 359 7.88 -0.61 4.56
C PHE A 359 8.86 -0.82 5.71
N GLY A 360 8.63 -1.89 6.48
CA GLY A 360 9.50 -2.30 7.57
C GLY A 360 8.68 -3.00 8.64
N GLU A 361 9.27 -3.16 9.82
CA GLU A 361 8.57 -3.72 10.96
C GLU A 361 7.47 -2.77 11.43
N VAL A 362 6.29 -3.31 11.69
CA VAL A 362 5.16 -2.58 12.26
C VAL A 362 4.64 -3.33 13.49
N THR A 363 4.65 -2.66 14.63
CA THR A 363 4.07 -3.19 15.87
C THR A 363 2.61 -2.76 15.98
N ASP A 364 1.71 -3.74 16.03
CA ASP A 364 0.29 -3.49 16.19
C ASP A 364 -0.11 -3.22 17.65
N THR A 365 -1.39 -2.93 17.88
CA THR A 365 -1.92 -2.63 19.22
C THR A 365 -1.98 -3.86 20.14
N LEU A 366 -1.82 -5.07 19.60
CA LEU A 366 -1.78 -6.33 20.34
C LEU A 366 -0.33 -6.69 20.74
N GLY A 367 0.66 -5.94 20.23
CA GLY A 367 2.08 -6.13 20.51
C GLY A 367 2.79 -7.05 19.52
N TYR A 368 2.11 -7.51 18.47
CA TYR A 368 2.76 -8.30 17.41
C TYR A 368 3.50 -7.38 16.46
N THR A 369 4.71 -7.78 16.07
CA THR A 369 5.54 -7.02 15.13
C THR A 369 5.63 -7.76 13.80
N GLN A 370 5.32 -7.11 12.70
CA GLN A 370 5.35 -7.77 11.39
C GLN A 370 5.99 -6.88 10.33
N PHE A 371 6.80 -7.50 9.49
CA PHE A 371 7.41 -6.85 8.35
C PHE A 371 6.41 -6.65 7.21
N ARG A 372 6.05 -5.39 6.94
CA ARG A 372 5.00 -5.07 5.96
C ARG A 372 5.07 -3.64 5.42
N ASN A 373 4.33 -3.37 4.34
CA ASN A 373 4.18 -2.02 3.78
C ASN A 373 3.43 -1.09 4.75
N TRP A 374 3.77 0.19 4.77
CA TRP A 374 3.23 1.19 5.70
C TRP A 374 2.05 2.00 5.15
N ALA A 375 1.47 1.64 4.00
CA ALA A 375 0.34 2.36 3.43
C ALA A 375 -0.85 2.49 4.41
N GLY A 376 -1.08 1.50 5.28
CA GLY A 376 -2.08 1.60 6.36
C GLY A 376 -1.78 2.71 7.37
N LEU A 377 -0.51 2.85 7.78
CA LEU A 377 -0.05 3.95 8.63
C LEU A 377 -0.16 5.30 7.91
N MET A 378 0.10 5.34 6.60
CA MET A 378 -0.08 6.55 5.79
C MET A 378 -1.57 6.92 5.67
N ALA A 379 -2.44 5.96 5.40
CA ALA A 379 -3.88 6.17 5.31
C ALA A 379 -4.43 6.77 6.61
N GLY A 380 -4.05 6.22 7.76
CA GLY A 380 -4.42 6.81 9.05
C GLY A 380 -3.86 8.21 9.24
N LYS A 381 -2.58 8.45 8.87
CA LYS A 381 -2.01 9.82 8.91
C LYS A 381 -2.81 10.79 8.05
N ILE A 382 -3.21 10.42 6.83
CA ILE A 382 -4.03 11.24 5.93
C ILE A 382 -5.37 11.60 6.59
N LEU A 383 -6.06 10.63 7.21
CA LEU A 383 -7.32 10.88 7.92
C LEU A 383 -7.15 11.80 9.13
N SER A 384 -5.99 11.76 9.79
CA SER A 384 -5.72 12.52 11.01
C SER A 384 -5.39 14.00 10.78
N ILE A 385 -5.08 14.40 9.54
CA ILE A 385 -4.59 15.75 9.22
C ILE A 385 -5.55 16.52 8.31
N PRO A 386 -5.64 17.86 8.46
CA PRO A 386 -6.38 18.72 7.52
C PRO A 386 -5.91 18.56 6.07
N VAL A 387 -6.79 18.82 5.11
CA VAL A 387 -6.58 18.51 3.68
C VAL A 387 -5.30 19.11 3.08
N MET A 388 -4.97 20.35 3.42
CA MET A 388 -3.81 21.07 2.88
C MET A 388 -2.48 20.69 3.55
N ARG A 389 -2.51 19.85 4.58
CA ARG A 389 -1.33 19.55 5.36
C ARG A 389 -0.57 18.38 4.75
N ALA A 390 0.72 18.57 4.50
CA ALA A 390 1.63 17.48 4.13
C ALA A 390 1.72 16.43 5.26
N THR A 391 1.65 15.16 4.87
CA THR A 391 1.83 14.00 5.76
C THR A 391 3.22 14.00 6.41
N GLY A 392 4.24 14.44 5.67
CA GLY A 392 5.65 14.56 6.09
C GLY A 392 5.99 15.74 7.01
N ARG A 393 4.99 16.44 7.55
CA ARG A 393 5.23 17.55 8.47
C ARG A 393 5.86 17.07 9.77
N VAL A 394 7.18 17.28 9.91
CA VAL A 394 8.00 16.88 11.07
C VAL A 394 7.43 17.34 12.42
N ARG A 395 6.80 18.52 12.46
CA ARG A 395 6.19 19.06 13.69
C ARG A 395 5.00 18.25 14.21
N ASP A 396 4.38 17.43 13.36
CA ASP A 396 3.18 16.64 13.71
C ASP A 396 3.55 15.22 14.19
N SER A 397 4.75 15.07 14.76
CA SER A 397 5.37 13.84 15.27
C SER A 397 5.78 12.83 14.19
N GLY A 398 6.78 12.01 14.55
CA GLY A 398 7.24 10.89 13.73
C GLY A 398 6.30 9.69 13.79
N ILE A 399 6.61 8.68 12.99
CA ILE A 399 5.94 7.39 12.93
C ILE A 399 6.51 6.53 14.05
N SER A 400 5.72 6.26 15.08
CA SER A 400 6.15 5.46 16.24
C SER A 400 5.79 3.99 16.14
N GLN A 401 4.89 3.64 15.22
CA GLN A 401 4.34 2.31 15.04
C GLN A 401 5.24 1.41 14.20
N GLY A 402 6.23 1.96 13.50
CA GLY A 402 7.11 1.16 12.65
C GLY A 402 8.55 1.67 12.59
N SER A 403 9.44 0.75 12.23
CA SER A 403 10.86 0.99 11.96
C SER A 403 11.20 0.59 10.53
N LEU A 404 11.84 1.50 9.80
CA LEU A 404 12.34 1.19 8.45
C LEU A 404 13.44 0.12 8.55
N PRO A 405 13.70 -0.64 7.48
CA PRO A 405 14.84 -1.55 7.43
C PRO A 405 16.15 -0.83 7.73
N ASP A 406 17.06 -1.49 8.44
CA ASP A 406 18.35 -0.91 8.84
C ASP A 406 19.19 -0.46 7.62
N ASP A 407 19.11 -1.21 6.52
CA ASP A 407 19.83 -0.94 5.27
C ASP A 407 19.13 0.09 4.37
N PHE A 408 17.95 0.61 4.77
CA PHE A 408 17.22 1.59 3.97
C PHE A 408 17.85 2.99 4.08
N THR A 409 18.56 3.40 3.03
CA THR A 409 19.34 4.65 3.02
C THR A 409 18.57 5.88 2.54
N GLU A 410 19.05 7.08 2.89
CA GLU A 410 18.53 8.35 2.34
C GLU A 410 18.66 8.41 0.80
N GLY A 411 19.69 7.79 0.23
CA GLY A 411 19.89 7.72 -1.22
C GLY A 411 18.79 6.93 -1.93
N MET A 412 18.43 5.77 -1.39
CA MET A 412 17.31 4.95 -1.88
C MET A 412 15.99 5.72 -1.75
N GLN A 413 15.73 6.33 -0.59
CA GLN A 413 14.55 7.14 -0.37
C GLN A 413 14.40 8.26 -1.40
N LYS A 414 15.46 9.04 -1.64
CA LYS A 414 15.44 10.14 -2.61
C LYS A 414 15.19 9.65 -4.03
N THR A 415 15.74 8.48 -4.38
CA THR A 415 15.54 7.85 -5.69
C THR A 415 14.06 7.49 -5.91
N LEU A 416 13.45 6.82 -4.93
CA LEU A 416 12.03 6.45 -4.95
C LEU A 416 11.10 7.68 -4.94
N GLU A 417 11.40 8.68 -4.11
CA GLU A 417 10.61 9.91 -4.04
C GLU A 417 10.70 10.73 -5.35
N THR A 418 11.88 10.74 -5.99
CA THR A 418 12.06 11.37 -7.32
C THR A 418 11.28 10.62 -8.39
N ALA A 419 11.19 9.28 -8.30
CA ALA A 419 10.34 8.50 -9.18
C ALA A 419 8.84 8.81 -8.97
N GLY A 420 8.42 9.30 -7.81
CA GLY A 420 7.02 9.68 -7.53
C GLY A 420 6.33 8.78 -6.51
N TYR A 421 7.10 7.98 -5.78
CA TYR A 421 6.57 7.18 -4.67
C TYR A 421 6.44 7.99 -3.40
N ALA A 422 5.43 7.64 -2.60
CA ALA A 422 5.34 8.08 -1.21
C ALA A 422 6.30 7.22 -0.35
N THR A 423 7.19 7.87 0.38
CA THR A 423 8.27 7.22 1.14
C THR A 423 8.33 7.72 2.58
N ALA A 424 9.21 7.14 3.40
CA ALA A 424 9.56 7.62 4.73
C ALA A 424 11.08 7.64 4.91
N LYS A 425 11.58 8.41 5.87
CA LYS A 425 13.01 8.55 6.17
C LYS A 425 13.28 8.88 7.62
N TYR A 426 14.52 8.64 8.04
CA TYR A 426 15.08 9.23 9.25
C TYR A 426 15.73 10.58 8.95
N TYR A 427 15.55 11.55 9.85
CA TYR A 427 16.35 12.76 9.85
C TYR A 427 17.49 12.60 10.85
N ALA A 428 18.72 12.93 10.43
CA ALA A 428 19.86 12.94 11.33
C ALA A 428 19.57 13.81 12.57
N GLY A 429 19.69 13.20 13.76
CA GLY A 429 19.39 13.84 15.04
C GLY A 429 17.95 13.66 15.55
N LEU A 430 17.07 12.99 14.80
CA LEU A 430 15.75 12.56 15.27
C LEU A 430 15.68 11.03 15.36
N SER A 431 14.97 10.50 16.36
CA SER A 431 14.92 9.07 16.67
C SER A 431 13.80 8.29 15.98
N SER A 432 12.86 8.98 15.33
CA SER A 432 11.70 8.36 14.68
C SER A 432 11.78 8.51 13.16
N ALA A 433 11.13 7.60 12.45
CA ALA A 433 10.90 7.77 11.02
C ALA A 433 9.86 8.87 10.78
N TYR A 434 9.94 9.54 9.65
CA TYR A 434 8.99 10.56 9.22
C TYR A 434 8.61 10.32 7.77
N TRP A 435 7.37 10.61 7.42
CA TRP A 435 6.96 10.59 6.01
C TRP A 435 7.80 11.59 5.21
N GLY A 436 8.19 11.18 4.00
CA GLY A 436 8.72 12.07 2.98
C GLY A 436 7.60 12.87 2.31
N ASP A 437 7.84 13.27 1.08
CA ASP A 437 6.80 13.83 0.22
C ASP A 437 5.75 12.74 -0.11
N ALA A 438 4.48 13.01 0.19
CA ALA A 438 3.37 12.16 -0.24
C ALA A 438 3.08 12.39 -1.72
N LYS A 439 3.88 11.77 -2.57
CA LYS A 439 3.80 11.89 -4.02
C LYS A 439 2.62 11.09 -4.61
N THR A 440 2.07 11.61 -5.70
CA THR A 440 1.21 10.86 -6.62
C THR A 440 2.06 10.38 -7.80
N LEU A 441 1.54 9.45 -8.58
CA LEU A 441 2.16 8.98 -9.83
C LEU A 441 2.05 10.03 -10.96
N ALA A 442 1.74 11.29 -10.66
CA ALA A 442 1.69 12.33 -11.68
C ALA A 442 3.07 12.59 -12.29
N ASP A 443 3.08 13.12 -13.51
CA ASP A 443 4.30 13.65 -14.11
C ASP A 443 4.91 14.77 -13.26
N VAL A 444 6.23 14.90 -13.32
CA VAL A 444 7.00 15.90 -12.55
C VAL A 444 6.65 17.35 -12.88
N THR A 445 5.96 17.59 -13.99
CA THR A 445 5.45 18.91 -14.40
C THR A 445 4.02 19.16 -13.95
N SER A 446 3.35 18.18 -13.35
CA SER A 446 1.98 18.31 -12.88
C SER A 446 1.90 19.07 -11.57
N ASP A 447 0.91 19.95 -11.43
CA ASP A 447 0.60 20.61 -10.15
C ASP A 447 0.05 19.62 -9.11
N TYR A 448 -0.43 18.45 -9.56
CA TYR A 448 -1.08 17.44 -8.73
C TYR A 448 -0.14 16.34 -8.24
N GLN A 449 1.16 16.63 -8.15
CA GLN A 449 2.18 15.69 -7.68
C GLN A 449 2.05 15.29 -6.20
N TYR A 450 1.22 15.99 -5.42
CA TYR A 450 1.19 15.86 -3.97
C TYR A 450 -0.22 15.56 -3.47
N ILE A 451 -0.34 14.59 -2.57
CA ILE A 451 -1.63 14.20 -1.99
C ILE A 451 -2.32 15.40 -1.32
N GLU A 452 -1.60 16.23 -0.56
CA GLU A 452 -2.20 17.39 0.09
C GLU A 452 -2.77 18.44 -0.90
N VAL A 453 -2.21 18.52 -2.11
CA VAL A 453 -2.76 19.38 -3.18
C VAL A 453 -4.04 18.76 -3.71
N LEU A 454 -4.04 17.45 -3.99
CA LEU A 454 -5.24 16.73 -4.42
C LEU A 454 -6.39 16.90 -3.42
N ARG A 455 -6.11 16.67 -2.14
CA ARG A 455 -7.11 16.72 -1.07
C ARG A 455 -7.76 18.10 -0.99
N THR A 456 -6.95 19.16 -1.01
CA THR A 456 -7.46 20.54 -1.04
C THR A 456 -8.30 20.82 -2.28
N VAL A 457 -7.83 20.45 -3.47
CA VAL A 457 -8.56 20.68 -4.73
C VAL A 457 -9.87 19.89 -4.76
N PHE A 458 -9.85 18.63 -4.33
CA PHE A 458 -11.02 17.76 -4.31
C PHE A 458 -12.09 18.30 -3.37
N LYS A 459 -11.70 18.77 -2.19
CA LYS A 459 -12.62 19.44 -1.25
C LYS A 459 -13.21 20.72 -1.85
N ALA A 460 -12.38 21.55 -2.48
CA ALA A 460 -12.83 22.78 -3.12
C ALA A 460 -13.81 22.51 -4.27
N VAL A 461 -13.52 21.56 -5.15
CA VAL A 461 -14.38 21.15 -6.27
C VAL A 461 -15.73 20.63 -5.76
N ARG A 462 -15.75 19.79 -4.73
CA ARG A 462 -16.99 19.30 -4.11
C ARG A 462 -17.85 20.46 -3.59
N LYS A 463 -17.25 21.38 -2.84
CA LYS A 463 -17.95 22.57 -2.30
C LYS A 463 -18.46 23.49 -3.41
N ALA A 464 -17.61 23.82 -4.38
CA ALA A 464 -17.95 24.68 -5.50
C ALA A 464 -19.08 24.10 -6.35
N ARG A 465 -19.05 22.79 -6.64
CA ARG A 465 -20.11 22.13 -7.40
C ARG A 465 -21.46 22.20 -6.70
N ILE A 466 -21.53 21.85 -5.43
CA ILE A 466 -22.80 21.90 -4.67
C ILE A 466 -23.33 23.33 -4.61
N ALA A 467 -22.44 24.32 -4.46
CA ALA A 467 -22.82 25.73 -4.47
C ALA A 467 -23.34 26.18 -5.84
N ALA A 468 -22.65 25.81 -6.93
CA ALA A 468 -23.04 26.15 -8.30
C ALA A 468 -24.39 25.52 -8.70
N LEU A 469 -24.67 24.30 -8.23
CA LEU A 469 -25.94 23.61 -8.51
C LEU A 469 -27.17 24.38 -8.02
N LYS A 470 -27.02 25.25 -7.01
CA LYS A 470 -28.13 26.10 -6.52
C LYS A 470 -28.59 27.14 -7.55
N SER A 471 -27.78 27.41 -8.56
CA SER A 471 -28.09 28.36 -9.65
C SER A 471 -28.52 27.65 -10.94
N MET A 472 -28.68 26.32 -10.93
CA MET A 472 -29.23 25.61 -12.09
C MET A 472 -30.69 26.00 -12.31
N TYR A 473 -31.02 26.36 -13.56
CA TYR A 473 -32.34 26.88 -13.98
C TYR A 473 -32.73 28.24 -13.37
N ASP A 474 -31.79 28.94 -12.76
CA ASP A 474 -31.98 30.32 -12.31
C ASP A 474 -31.93 31.29 -13.51
N GLU A 475 -32.64 32.43 -13.43
CA GLU A 475 -32.57 33.43 -14.49
C GLU A 475 -31.20 34.16 -14.43
N ALA A 476 -30.40 34.05 -15.49
CA ALA A 476 -29.08 34.69 -15.56
C ALA A 476 -29.14 36.24 -15.38
N GLY A 477 -30.31 36.84 -15.67
CA GLY A 477 -30.53 38.27 -15.72
C GLY A 477 -30.33 38.86 -17.12
N ASP A 478 -30.34 40.18 -17.25
CA ASP A 478 -29.95 40.90 -18.48
C ASP A 478 -28.47 41.32 -18.35
N PRO A 479 -27.52 40.62 -19.01
CA PRO A 479 -26.09 40.92 -18.89
C PRO A 479 -25.69 42.26 -19.49
N LEU A 480 -26.55 42.89 -20.30
CA LEU A 480 -26.30 44.17 -20.95
C LEU A 480 -26.86 45.36 -20.17
N ALA A 481 -27.72 45.11 -19.18
CA ALA A 481 -28.23 46.13 -18.28
C ALA A 481 -27.27 46.34 -17.08
N GLU A 482 -27.08 47.59 -16.66
CA GLU A 482 -26.25 47.91 -15.49
C GLU A 482 -26.81 47.22 -14.23
N GLY A 483 -26.01 46.33 -13.63
CA GLY A 483 -26.45 45.50 -12.50
C GLY A 483 -27.49 44.41 -12.86
N GLY A 484 -27.77 44.19 -14.14
CA GLY A 484 -28.83 43.31 -14.62
C GLY A 484 -28.53 41.82 -14.59
N ALA A 485 -27.27 41.41 -14.41
CA ALA A 485 -26.82 40.01 -14.36
C ALA A 485 -27.00 39.35 -12.97
N SER A 486 -28.18 39.51 -12.36
CA SER A 486 -28.43 39.08 -10.96
C SER A 486 -28.18 37.59 -10.72
N GLY A 487 -28.55 36.70 -11.65
CA GLY A 487 -28.32 35.26 -11.53
C GLY A 487 -26.85 34.86 -11.65
N LEU A 488 -26.11 35.50 -12.55
CA LEU A 488 -24.65 35.27 -12.67
C LEU A 488 -23.90 35.73 -11.42
N ASN A 489 -24.30 36.88 -10.87
CA ASN A 489 -23.75 37.39 -9.61
C ASN A 489 -24.09 36.47 -8.43
N TYR A 490 -25.30 35.91 -8.40
CA TYR A 490 -25.71 34.94 -7.38
C TYR A 490 -24.91 33.63 -7.48
N LEU A 491 -24.73 33.09 -8.69
CA LEU A 491 -23.88 31.93 -8.95
C LEU A 491 -22.45 32.15 -8.45
N LYS A 492 -21.83 33.27 -8.84
CA LYS A 492 -20.49 33.62 -8.40
C LYS A 492 -20.42 33.72 -6.87
N ALA A 493 -21.31 34.49 -6.26
CA ALA A 493 -21.35 34.68 -4.80
C ALA A 493 -21.51 33.36 -4.04
N ASN A 494 -22.34 32.42 -4.53
CA ASN A 494 -22.51 31.11 -3.91
C ASN A 494 -21.21 30.29 -3.90
N ILE A 495 -20.49 30.26 -5.03
CA ILE A 495 -19.20 29.57 -5.12
C ILE A 495 -18.18 30.22 -4.17
N GLU A 496 -18.09 31.55 -4.18
CA GLU A 496 -17.20 32.30 -3.29
C GLU A 496 -17.51 32.04 -1.82
N MET A 497 -18.78 32.07 -1.41
CA MET A 497 -19.20 31.73 -0.04
C MET A 497 -18.80 30.31 0.35
N ALA A 498 -18.90 29.35 -0.58
CA ALA A 498 -18.50 27.97 -0.31
C ALA A 498 -16.98 27.84 -0.12
N LEU A 499 -16.17 28.50 -0.95
CA LEU A 499 -14.71 28.49 -0.84
C LEU A 499 -14.21 29.31 0.36
N ASN A 500 -14.94 30.36 0.76
CA ASN A 500 -14.67 31.10 1.99
C ASN A 500 -14.67 30.19 3.23
N THR A 501 -15.41 29.08 3.23
CA THR A 501 -15.35 28.11 4.33
C THR A 501 -13.98 27.45 4.49
N MET A 502 -13.26 27.23 3.38
CA MET A 502 -11.90 26.69 3.39
C MET A 502 -10.87 27.77 3.74
N LYS A 503 -11.09 29.00 3.27
CA LYS A 503 -10.29 30.17 3.67
C LYS A 503 -10.46 30.50 5.15
N ALA A 504 -11.63 30.29 5.74
CA ALA A 504 -11.90 30.57 7.15
C ALA A 504 -11.57 29.39 8.10
N ALA A 505 -11.25 28.21 7.55
CA ALA A 505 -10.88 27.05 8.34
C ALA A 505 -9.68 27.34 9.27
N ILE A 506 -9.62 26.68 10.43
CA ILE A 506 -8.50 26.79 11.35
C ILE A 506 -7.93 25.39 11.57
N PRO A 507 -6.72 25.11 11.08
CA PRO A 507 -5.87 25.95 10.22
C PRO A 507 -6.47 26.22 8.82
N HIS A 508 -6.05 27.32 8.18
CA HIS A 508 -6.50 27.69 6.83
C HIS A 508 -6.19 26.59 5.80
N GLU A 509 -7.19 26.20 5.00
CA GLU A 509 -7.04 25.17 3.95
C GLU A 509 -6.67 25.77 2.59
N LEU A 510 -7.07 27.03 2.35
CA LEU A 510 -6.69 27.84 1.20
C LEU A 510 -6.13 29.19 1.69
N ALA A 511 -5.17 29.74 0.96
CA ALA A 511 -4.73 31.12 1.16
C ALA A 511 -5.77 32.09 0.58
N ASP A 512 -6.21 31.83 -0.65
CA ASP A 512 -7.28 32.58 -1.30
C ASP A 512 -7.84 31.80 -2.52
N TYR A 513 -8.73 32.44 -3.28
CA TYR A 513 -9.23 31.94 -4.56
C TYR A 513 -9.64 33.09 -5.48
N VAL A 514 -9.79 32.83 -6.77
CA VAL A 514 -10.38 33.76 -7.76
C VAL A 514 -11.47 33.04 -8.53
N ILE A 515 -12.69 33.61 -8.51
CA ILE A 515 -13.82 33.14 -9.31
C ILE A 515 -14.14 34.17 -10.39
N THR A 516 -14.08 33.75 -11.64
CA THR A 516 -14.33 34.59 -12.82
C THR A 516 -15.42 33.96 -13.67
N ILE A 517 -16.41 34.74 -14.07
CA ILE A 517 -17.34 34.39 -15.14
C ILE A 517 -16.91 35.23 -16.33
N PRO A 518 -16.29 34.65 -17.38
CA PRO A 518 -15.86 35.41 -18.55
C PRO A 518 -17.02 36.15 -19.21
N ASP A 519 -16.76 37.37 -19.69
CA ASP A 519 -17.76 38.16 -20.41
C ASP A 519 -18.02 37.62 -21.83
N GLY A 520 -19.17 37.96 -22.40
CA GLY A 520 -19.48 37.68 -23.81
C GLY A 520 -19.85 36.23 -24.14
N GLN A 521 -20.14 35.40 -23.13
CA GLN A 521 -20.56 34.02 -23.34
C GLN A 521 -21.97 33.93 -23.94
N ASP A 522 -22.19 32.97 -24.83
CA ASP A 522 -23.52 32.60 -25.31
C ASP A 522 -24.21 31.67 -24.29
N ILE A 523 -24.72 32.30 -23.22
CA ILE A 523 -25.29 31.59 -22.05
C ILE A 523 -26.54 30.79 -22.42
N VAL A 524 -27.35 31.30 -23.35
CA VAL A 524 -28.62 30.68 -23.73
C VAL A 524 -28.40 29.35 -24.44
N ASN A 525 -27.40 29.28 -25.34
CA ASN A 525 -27.16 28.07 -26.12
C ASN A 525 -26.13 27.13 -25.48
N ASN A 526 -25.16 27.64 -24.72
CA ASN A 526 -24.02 26.86 -24.23
C ASN A 526 -23.91 26.78 -22.69
N GLY A 527 -24.78 27.48 -21.95
CA GLY A 527 -24.68 27.59 -20.50
C GLY A 527 -23.59 28.56 -20.03
N VAL A 528 -23.32 28.57 -18.73
CA VAL A 528 -22.35 29.48 -18.09
C VAL A 528 -21.06 28.74 -17.77
N ALA A 529 -19.95 29.22 -18.31
CA ALA A 529 -18.61 28.83 -17.89
C ALA A 529 -18.14 29.70 -16.72
N VAL A 530 -17.61 29.04 -15.70
CA VAL A 530 -17.00 29.66 -14.52
C VAL A 530 -15.57 29.17 -14.41
N GLU A 531 -14.62 30.10 -14.33
CA GLU A 531 -13.22 29.81 -14.08
C GLU A 531 -12.92 29.94 -12.59
N MET A 532 -12.27 28.92 -12.03
CA MET A 532 -11.90 28.85 -10.61
C MET A 532 -10.39 28.67 -10.49
N GLN A 533 -9.72 29.64 -9.87
CA GLN A 533 -8.32 29.54 -9.47
C GLN A 533 -8.25 29.37 -7.95
N LEU A 534 -7.61 28.29 -7.50
CA LEU A 534 -7.44 27.99 -6.08
C LEU A 534 -6.01 28.33 -5.65
N ILE A 535 -5.85 29.14 -4.60
CA ILE A 535 -4.53 29.57 -4.12
C ILE A 535 -4.23 28.80 -2.83
N GLY A 536 -3.38 27.78 -2.95
CA GLY A 536 -3.02 26.88 -1.85
C GLY A 536 -2.06 27.50 -0.82
N ILE A 537 -1.97 26.86 0.34
CA ILE A 537 -0.98 27.21 1.38
C ILE A 537 0.39 26.65 0.97
N PRO A 538 1.47 27.47 0.95
CA PRO A 538 2.79 26.98 0.59
C PRO A 538 3.36 26.04 1.67
N ILE A 539 4.08 25.00 1.22
CA ILE A 539 4.68 23.98 2.08
C ILE A 539 6.20 24.03 1.94
N ILE A 540 6.89 24.13 3.07
CA ILE A 540 8.35 24.11 3.13
C ILE A 540 8.82 22.67 2.89
N ARG A 541 9.47 22.41 1.75
CA ARG A 541 10.06 21.10 1.42
C ARG A 541 11.58 21.05 1.61
N GLN A 542 12.25 22.21 1.61
CA GLN A 542 13.69 22.30 1.80
C GLN A 542 14.06 23.54 2.63
N ILE A 543 15.00 23.36 3.56
CA ILE A 543 15.62 24.43 4.36
C ILE A 543 17.13 24.38 4.11
N LYS A 544 17.75 25.53 3.83
CA LYS A 544 19.20 25.66 3.71
C LYS A 544 19.70 26.62 4.77
N LEU A 545 20.61 26.17 5.62
CA LEU A 545 21.24 26.98 6.67
C LEU A 545 22.69 27.28 6.27
N TYR A 546 23.03 28.56 6.26
CA TYR A 546 24.37 29.04 5.91
C TYR A 546 25.05 29.56 7.18
N ALA A 547 25.76 28.68 7.89
CA ALA A 547 26.50 29.03 9.09
C ALA A 547 27.88 29.61 8.73
N SER A 548 28.27 30.71 9.37
CA SER A 548 29.63 31.26 9.29
C SER A 548 30.15 31.55 10.71
N TYR A 549 31.45 31.38 10.92
CA TYR A 549 32.13 31.73 12.17
C TYR A 549 32.98 32.98 11.96
N ILE A 550 32.80 33.97 12.82
CA ILE A 550 33.50 35.25 12.74
C ILE A 550 34.04 35.58 14.14
N TYR A 551 35.31 36.01 14.22
CA TYR A 551 35.89 36.44 15.49
C TYR A 551 35.32 37.78 15.94
N ALA A 552 35.00 37.87 17.23
CA ALA A 552 34.57 39.10 17.87
C ALA A 552 35.60 40.21 17.69
N GLY A 553 35.17 41.41 17.28
CA GLY A 553 36.04 42.56 17.06
C GLY A 553 36.77 42.59 15.70
N SER A 554 36.60 41.56 14.86
CA SER A 554 37.18 41.56 13.51
C SER A 554 36.45 42.52 12.57
N GLY A 555 37.09 42.89 11.46
CA GLY A 555 36.46 43.76 10.44
C GLY A 555 35.22 43.17 9.76
N PHE A 556 34.92 41.89 9.99
CA PHE A 556 33.73 41.21 9.51
C PHE A 556 32.70 40.97 10.62
N ASP A 557 32.96 41.39 11.86
CA ASP A 557 32.00 41.28 12.96
C ASP A 557 30.78 42.16 12.67
N PRO A 558 29.60 41.57 12.39
CA PRO A 558 28.42 42.33 11.98
C PRO A 558 27.86 43.23 13.09
N ARG A 559 28.32 43.04 14.34
CA ARG A 559 27.93 43.89 15.48
C ARG A 559 28.67 45.23 15.52
N LEU A 560 29.72 45.38 14.70
CA LEU A 560 30.47 46.63 14.54
C LEU A 560 29.89 47.51 13.43
N GLN A 561 28.91 47.01 12.66
CA GLN A 561 28.07 47.77 11.73
C GLN A 561 26.78 48.17 12.46
#